data_AF-A0A817N5J5-F1
#
_entry.id   AF-A0A817N5J5-F1
#
_cell.length_a   1.000
_cell.length_b   1.000
_cell.length_c   1.000
_cell.angle_alpha   90.00
_cell.angle_beta   90.00
_cell.angle_gamma   90.00
#
_symmetry.space_group_name_H-M   'P 1'
#
loop_
_entity.id
_entity.type
_entity.pdbx_description
1 polymer ?
#
loop_
_entity_poly.entity_id
_entity_poly.type
_entity_poly.pdbx_seq_one_letter_code
_entity_poly.pdbx_strand_id
1 'polypeptide(L)'
;MPQSLSGTLVHVSNASDGTGWCTPFMGLTANLSLVAQVFNGTIQSLLGPNISLNTWYHVVQTWSPTNGLRLYVNRQMTHLPLATTFTASNESITYVTLGNGLPSSEICEQGILNSTIPFTGAIDDFRVYSRELTSVDIDKNACNELRDLHLTDHDFTKVAFYSKELIRIDSHNQLDHVYCASYCSS
;
A
#
# COMPACT_ATOMS: atom_id res chain seq x y z
N MET A 1 5.61 3.35 -6.87
CA MET A 1 5.20 3.28 -8.30
C MET A 1 5.56 1.93 -8.92
N PRO A 2 4.65 1.26 -9.66
CA PRO A 2 4.94 0.00 -10.35
C PRO A 2 5.57 0.22 -11.74
N GLN A 3 6.49 -0.66 -12.13
CA GLN A 3 7.16 -0.68 -13.44
C GLN A 3 6.94 -2.00 -14.21
N SER A 4 6.25 -2.97 -13.59
CA SER A 4 5.90 -4.26 -14.20
C SER A 4 4.42 -4.57 -13.97
N LEU A 5 3.89 -5.45 -14.81
CA LEU A 5 2.49 -5.87 -14.79
C LEU A 5 2.13 -6.79 -13.61
N SER A 6 3.07 -7.19 -12.76
CA SER A 6 2.81 -8.04 -11.59
C SER A 6 3.90 -7.88 -10.53
N GLY A 7 3.65 -8.42 -9.34
CA GLY A 7 4.68 -8.61 -8.32
C GLY A 7 4.16 -8.47 -6.90
N THR A 8 4.90 -9.06 -5.96
CA THR A 8 4.61 -8.99 -4.52
C THR A 8 5.20 -7.72 -3.92
N LEU A 9 4.31 -6.85 -3.40
CA LEU A 9 4.71 -5.64 -2.68
C LEU A 9 5.06 -5.94 -1.22
N VAL A 10 4.24 -6.74 -0.55
CA VAL A 10 4.42 -7.10 0.86
C VAL A 10 4.29 -8.60 0.99
N HIS A 11 5.38 -9.23 1.42
CA HIS A 11 5.45 -10.64 1.77
C HIS A 11 5.60 -10.76 3.28
N VAL A 12 4.91 -11.71 3.90
CA VAL A 12 5.08 -12.03 5.32
C VAL A 12 5.48 -13.48 5.50
N SER A 13 6.37 -13.73 6.46
CA SER A 13 6.81 -15.08 6.80
C SER A 13 7.14 -15.21 8.28
N ASN A 14 7.11 -16.43 8.81
CA ASN A 14 7.61 -16.71 10.14
C ASN A 14 9.13 -16.96 10.18
N ALA A 15 9.76 -17.18 9.03
CA ALA A 15 11.21 -17.30 8.87
C ALA A 15 11.81 -16.08 8.15
N SER A 16 13.04 -15.70 8.50
CA SER A 16 13.74 -14.52 7.94
C SER A 16 14.13 -14.67 6.48
N ASP A 17 14.14 -15.88 5.95
CA ASP A 17 14.45 -16.20 4.55
C ASP A 17 13.19 -16.29 3.66
N GLY A 18 12.01 -16.02 4.23
CA GLY A 18 10.74 -16.05 3.50
C GLY A 18 10.04 -17.40 3.47
N THR A 19 10.53 -18.41 4.19
CA THR A 19 9.97 -19.78 4.22
C THR A 19 8.94 -20.00 5.33
N GLY A 20 8.40 -21.23 5.41
CA GLY A 20 7.54 -21.69 6.49
C GLY A 20 6.09 -21.23 6.37
N TRP A 21 5.54 -20.65 7.45
CA TRP A 21 4.26 -19.96 7.35
C TRP A 21 4.52 -18.65 6.60
N CYS A 22 4.15 -18.61 5.33
CA CYS A 22 4.40 -17.44 4.49
C CYS A 22 3.28 -17.18 3.49
N THR A 23 3.09 -15.91 3.13
CA THR A 23 2.10 -15.49 2.15
C THR A 23 2.33 -14.06 1.63
N PRO A 24 2.05 -13.77 0.36
CA PRO A 24 2.01 -12.40 -0.16
C PRO A 24 0.75 -11.69 0.37
N PHE A 25 0.93 -10.73 1.28
CA PHE A 25 -0.18 -9.92 1.80
C PHE A 25 -0.63 -8.84 0.83
N MET A 26 0.27 -8.30 0.00
CA MET A 26 -0.10 -7.26 -0.94
C MET A 26 0.72 -7.37 -2.21
N GLY A 27 0.09 -7.09 -3.35
CA GLY A 27 0.72 -7.27 -4.65
C GLY A 27 -0.10 -6.78 -5.81
N LEU A 28 0.43 -7.02 -7.00
CA LEU A 28 -0.23 -6.79 -8.28
C LEU A 28 -0.45 -8.10 -9.01
N THR A 29 -1.66 -8.29 -9.52
CA THR A 29 -1.93 -9.34 -10.52
C THR A 29 -1.35 -8.94 -11.86
N ALA A 30 -1.20 -9.89 -12.78
CA ALA A 30 -0.74 -9.68 -14.16
C ALA A 30 -1.56 -8.63 -14.97
N ASN A 31 -2.75 -8.25 -14.48
CA ASN A 31 -3.61 -7.24 -15.11
C ASN A 31 -3.54 -5.89 -14.37
N LEU A 32 -2.52 -5.66 -13.54
CA LEU A 32 -2.36 -4.46 -12.72
C LEU A 32 -3.49 -4.21 -11.70
N SER A 33 -4.24 -5.24 -11.31
CA SER A 33 -5.14 -5.09 -10.16
C SER A 33 -4.31 -5.14 -8.87
N LEU A 34 -4.48 -4.13 -8.02
CA LEU A 34 -3.94 -4.17 -6.67
C LEU A 34 -4.72 -5.17 -5.84
N VAL A 35 -4.03 -6.01 -5.07
CA VAL A 35 -4.66 -7.05 -4.25
C VAL A 35 -4.14 -6.95 -2.84
N ALA A 36 -5.07 -7.06 -1.89
CA ALA A 36 -4.80 -7.29 -0.48
C ALA A 36 -5.18 -8.74 -0.14
N GLN A 37 -4.39 -9.40 0.70
CA GLN A 37 -4.62 -10.77 1.12
C GLN A 37 -4.38 -10.94 2.61
N VAL A 38 -5.11 -11.89 3.20
CA VAL A 38 -4.89 -12.39 4.56
C VAL A 38 -5.08 -13.89 4.60
N PHE A 39 -4.42 -14.56 5.54
CA PHE A 39 -4.59 -15.99 5.77
C PHE A 39 -5.60 -16.26 6.88
N ASN A 40 -6.53 -17.16 6.62
CA ASN A 40 -7.59 -17.57 7.53
C ASN A 40 -7.86 -19.08 7.36
N GLY A 41 -6.82 -19.90 7.52
CA GLY A 41 -6.83 -21.32 7.13
C GLY A 41 -6.74 -21.55 5.62
N THR A 42 -7.22 -20.59 4.83
CA THR A 42 -6.94 -20.44 3.39
C THR A 42 -6.69 -18.97 3.09
N ILE A 43 -6.11 -18.67 1.93
CA ILE A 43 -5.89 -17.28 1.52
C ILE A 43 -7.19 -16.63 1.07
N GLN A 44 -7.52 -15.51 1.71
CA GLN A 44 -8.63 -14.64 1.34
C GLN A 44 -8.06 -13.45 0.57
N SER A 45 -8.59 -13.20 -0.63
CA SER A 45 -8.07 -12.19 -1.56
C SER A 45 -9.12 -11.12 -1.85
N LEU A 46 -8.79 -9.87 -1.56
CA LEU A 46 -9.60 -8.71 -1.92
C LEU A 46 -8.99 -8.02 -3.14
N LEU A 47 -9.68 -8.08 -4.27
CA LEU A 47 -9.29 -7.35 -5.47
C LEU A 47 -9.66 -5.87 -5.32
N GLY A 48 -8.66 -5.02 -5.47
CA GLY A 48 -8.80 -3.58 -5.62
C GLY A 48 -8.87 -3.14 -7.08
N PRO A 49 -8.78 -1.82 -7.32
CA PRO A 49 -8.82 -1.26 -8.67
C PRO A 49 -7.60 -1.66 -9.50
N ASN A 50 -7.75 -1.59 -10.82
CA ASN A 50 -6.61 -1.57 -11.73
C ASN A 50 -5.85 -0.26 -11.58
N ILE A 51 -4.54 -0.36 -11.51
CA ILE A 51 -3.63 0.79 -11.48
C ILE A 51 -2.86 0.91 -12.79
N SER A 52 -2.17 2.03 -12.98
CA SER A 52 -1.32 2.29 -14.14
C SER A 52 0.14 2.19 -13.75
N LEU A 53 0.97 1.79 -14.71
CA LEU A 53 2.43 1.81 -14.56
C LEU A 53 2.93 3.25 -14.39
N ASN A 54 4.08 3.37 -13.72
CA ASN A 54 4.80 4.63 -13.50
C ASN A 54 4.00 5.70 -12.73
N THR A 55 3.03 5.27 -11.94
CA THR A 55 2.19 6.12 -11.10
C THR A 55 2.36 5.68 -9.64
N TRP A 56 2.70 6.60 -8.74
CA TRP A 56 2.51 6.49 -7.30
C TRP A 56 1.03 6.37 -6.89
N TYR A 57 0.81 5.54 -5.88
CA TYR A 57 -0.49 5.32 -5.27
C TYR A 57 -0.28 5.27 -3.77
N HIS A 58 -1.12 5.97 -3.01
CA HIS A 58 -1.22 5.75 -1.58
C HIS A 58 -2.09 4.52 -1.37
N VAL A 59 -1.49 3.47 -0.81
CA VAL A 59 -2.12 2.16 -0.66
C VAL A 59 -2.16 1.79 0.81
N VAL A 60 -3.34 1.43 1.30
CA VAL A 60 -3.52 0.99 2.69
C VAL A 60 -4.32 -0.31 2.70
N GLN A 61 -3.76 -1.34 3.33
CA GLN A 61 -4.51 -2.51 3.76
C GLN A 61 -4.83 -2.36 5.24
N THR A 62 -6.08 -2.57 5.62
CA THR A 62 -6.49 -2.66 7.03
C THR A 62 -7.17 -3.98 7.30
N TRP A 63 -7.12 -4.42 8.56
CA TRP A 63 -7.84 -5.61 9.00
C TRP A 63 -8.29 -5.44 10.45
N SER A 64 -9.51 -5.89 10.74
CA SER A 64 -9.96 -6.15 12.10
C SER A 64 -11.02 -7.26 12.13
N PRO A 65 -11.28 -7.88 13.30
CA PRO A 65 -12.35 -8.86 13.43
C PRO A 65 -13.74 -8.29 13.11
N THR A 66 -13.95 -6.99 13.36
CA THR A 66 -15.24 -6.31 13.14
C THR A 66 -15.48 -5.97 11.67
N ASN A 67 -14.44 -5.51 10.99
CA ASN A 67 -14.55 -4.92 9.65
C ASN A 67 -14.00 -5.81 8.53
N GLY A 68 -13.28 -6.86 8.89
CA GLY A 68 -12.55 -7.71 7.95
C GLY A 68 -11.39 -6.99 7.29
N LEU A 69 -10.86 -7.64 6.25
CA LEU A 69 -9.88 -7.09 5.33
C LEU A 69 -10.49 -5.97 4.49
N ARG A 70 -9.79 -4.84 4.42
CA ARG A 70 -10.11 -3.71 3.53
C ARG A 70 -8.87 -3.23 2.80
N LEU A 71 -9.09 -2.69 1.62
CA LEU A 71 -8.07 -2.09 0.77
C LEU A 71 -8.50 -0.69 0.36
N TYR A 72 -7.62 0.27 0.57
CA TYR A 72 -7.78 1.66 0.18
C TYR A 72 -6.72 2.02 -0.84
N VAL A 73 -7.13 2.67 -1.93
CA VAL A 73 -6.24 3.20 -2.96
C VAL A 73 -6.59 4.66 -3.17
N ASN A 74 -5.62 5.56 -2.95
CA ASN A 74 -5.82 7.00 -2.99
C ASN A 74 -7.03 7.46 -2.16
N ARG A 75 -7.18 6.90 -0.95
CA ARG A 75 -8.26 7.12 0.03
C ARG A 75 -9.61 6.47 -0.32
N GLN A 76 -9.78 5.93 -1.52
CA GLN A 76 -11.00 5.23 -1.92
C GLN A 76 -10.97 3.79 -1.43
N MET A 77 -12.00 3.36 -0.69
CA MET A 77 -12.12 2.02 -0.13
C MET A 77 -12.73 1.03 -1.12
N THR A 78 -12.27 -0.22 -1.10
CA THR A 78 -12.99 -1.35 -1.69
C THR A 78 -14.07 -1.86 -0.71
N HIS A 79 -15.32 -1.95 -1.16
CA HIS A 79 -16.50 -1.98 -0.26
C HIS A 79 -16.98 -3.34 0.26
N LEU A 80 -16.29 -4.45 -0.03
CA LEU A 80 -16.75 -5.76 0.40
C LEU A 80 -15.96 -6.23 1.64
N PRO A 81 -16.58 -6.33 2.84
CA PRO A 81 -15.92 -6.95 3.98
C PRO A 81 -15.66 -8.42 3.65
N LEU A 82 -14.38 -8.81 3.72
CA LEU A 82 -13.90 -10.16 3.51
C LEU A 82 -13.05 -10.57 4.72
N ALA A 83 -12.98 -11.86 5.05
CA ALA A 83 -12.03 -12.39 6.03
C ALA A 83 -12.08 -11.70 7.42
N THR A 84 -13.18 -11.84 8.15
CA THR A 84 -13.32 -11.34 9.54
C THR A 84 -12.56 -12.16 10.58
N THR A 85 -11.87 -13.22 10.16
CA THR A 85 -10.94 -13.99 10.99
C THR A 85 -9.57 -14.05 10.32
N PHE A 86 -8.53 -14.21 11.13
CA PHE A 86 -7.13 -14.25 10.70
C PHE A 86 -6.41 -15.34 11.49
N THR A 87 -5.60 -16.14 10.80
CA THR A 87 -4.75 -17.15 11.40
C THR A 87 -3.31 -16.67 11.32
N ALA A 88 -2.69 -16.37 12.45
CA ALA A 88 -1.30 -15.94 12.51
C ALA A 88 -0.33 -17.12 12.36
N SER A 89 0.96 -16.83 12.19
CA SER A 89 2.05 -17.82 12.20
C SER A 89 2.18 -18.60 13.51
N ASN A 90 1.60 -18.09 14.60
CA ASN A 90 1.82 -18.55 15.98
C ASN A 90 3.29 -18.51 16.44
N GLU A 91 4.13 -17.73 15.75
CA GLU A 91 5.52 -17.51 16.12
C GLU A 91 5.71 -16.20 16.88
N SER A 92 6.80 -16.11 17.65
CA SER A 92 7.14 -14.90 18.40
C SER A 92 7.62 -13.74 17.50
N ILE A 93 8.07 -14.07 16.28
CA ILE A 93 8.57 -13.10 15.30
C ILE A 93 7.92 -13.40 13.96
N THR A 94 7.47 -12.34 13.29
CA THR A 94 7.01 -12.38 11.91
C THR A 94 7.84 -11.38 11.11
N TYR A 95 8.37 -11.83 9.97
CA TYR A 95 9.18 -11.04 9.07
C TYR A 95 8.30 -10.45 7.97
N VAL A 96 8.52 -9.16 7.68
CA VAL A 96 7.89 -8.47 6.55
C VAL A 96 8.97 -8.16 5.53
N THR A 97 8.80 -8.65 4.32
CA THR A 97 9.70 -8.36 3.19
C THR A 97 8.98 -7.48 2.19
N LEU A 98 9.66 -6.41 1.74
CA LEU A 98 9.13 -5.45 0.80
C LEU A 98 9.68 -5.69 -0.61
N GLY A 99 8.77 -5.68 -1.58
CA GLY A 99 9.08 -5.69 -3.01
C GLY A 99 9.78 -6.95 -3.54
N ASN A 100 9.92 -7.99 -2.73
CA ASN A 100 10.61 -9.21 -3.10
C ASN A 100 9.68 -10.41 -2.88
N GLY A 101 9.55 -11.22 -3.93
CA GLY A 101 9.02 -12.57 -3.80
C GLY A 101 10.17 -13.48 -3.49
N LEU A 102 10.39 -13.80 -2.21
CA LEU A 102 11.62 -14.48 -1.80
C LEU A 102 11.72 -15.85 -2.50
N PRO A 103 12.88 -16.16 -3.12
CA PRO A 103 13.06 -17.33 -3.94
C PRO A 103 13.43 -18.52 -3.07
N SER A 104 12.54 -18.91 -2.17
CA SER A 104 12.70 -20.19 -1.51
C SER A 104 12.10 -21.28 -2.42
N SER A 105 12.68 -22.48 -2.40
CA SER A 105 12.11 -23.66 -3.06
C SER A 105 10.72 -24.05 -2.53
N GLU A 106 10.30 -23.42 -1.44
CA GLU A 106 8.99 -23.55 -0.84
C GLU A 106 8.04 -22.51 -1.43
N ILE A 107 6.90 -22.99 -1.90
CA ILE A 107 5.85 -22.16 -2.44
C ILE A 107 4.93 -21.79 -1.27
N CYS A 108 4.91 -20.50 -0.92
CA CYS A 108 4.02 -19.96 0.11
C CYS A 108 2.54 -20.23 -0.18
N GLU A 109 1.70 -20.10 0.86
CA GLU A 109 0.26 -20.12 0.68
C GLU A 109 -0.16 -18.91 -0.19
N GLN A 110 -0.72 -19.23 -1.35
CA GLN A 110 -1.04 -18.26 -2.39
C GLN A 110 -2.54 -18.22 -2.63
N GLY A 111 -3.04 -17.01 -2.83
CA GLY A 111 -4.35 -16.81 -3.44
C GLY A 111 -4.16 -16.36 -4.88
N ILE A 112 -4.54 -15.12 -5.16
CA ILE A 112 -4.46 -14.56 -6.52
C ILE A 112 -3.05 -14.03 -6.82
N LEU A 113 -2.27 -13.64 -5.80
CA LEU A 113 -0.90 -13.17 -6.01
C LEU A 113 0.08 -14.33 -6.10
N ASN A 114 1.12 -14.12 -6.91
CA ASN A 114 2.25 -15.01 -7.02
C ASN A 114 3.38 -14.54 -6.10
N SER A 115 3.68 -15.36 -5.09
CA SER A 115 4.71 -15.11 -4.07
C SER A 115 6.15 -15.13 -4.60
N THR A 116 6.38 -15.66 -5.81
CA THR A 116 7.72 -15.79 -6.41
C THR A 116 8.11 -14.65 -7.33
N ILE A 117 7.18 -13.73 -7.62
CA ILE A 117 7.44 -12.61 -8.53
C ILE A 117 7.74 -11.37 -7.68
N PRO A 118 8.97 -10.81 -7.75
CA PRO A 118 9.29 -9.57 -7.05
C PRO A 118 8.54 -8.39 -7.67
N PHE A 119 8.30 -7.37 -6.87
CA PHE A 119 7.76 -6.11 -7.36
C PHE A 119 8.87 -5.29 -8.03
N THR A 120 8.69 -5.00 -9.30
CA THR A 120 9.53 -4.01 -10.00
C THR A 120 8.90 -2.63 -9.85
N GLY A 121 9.59 -1.73 -9.15
CA GLY A 121 9.10 -0.38 -8.91
C GLY A 121 9.78 0.28 -7.71
N ALA A 122 9.18 1.35 -7.21
CA ALA A 122 9.59 2.01 -5.97
C ALA A 122 8.48 1.92 -4.91
N ILE A 123 8.87 1.71 -3.66
CA ILE A 123 8.03 1.77 -2.46
C ILE A 123 8.62 2.88 -1.60
N ASP A 124 7.76 3.72 -1.05
CA ASP A 124 8.17 4.81 -0.17
C ASP A 124 7.20 4.89 1.02
N ASP A 125 7.64 5.52 2.11
CA ASP A 125 6.81 5.85 3.27
C ASP A 125 6.05 4.66 3.89
N PHE A 126 6.72 3.51 3.94
CA PHE A 126 6.17 2.29 4.51
C PHE A 126 5.91 2.41 6.02
N ARG A 127 4.67 2.11 6.44
CA ARG A 127 4.22 2.19 7.83
C ARG A 127 3.41 0.95 8.22
N VAL A 128 3.57 0.50 9.47
CA VAL A 128 2.79 -0.60 10.06
C VAL A 128 2.17 -0.12 11.36
N TYR A 129 0.90 -0.48 11.59
CA TYR A 129 0.13 -0.08 12.76
C TYR A 129 -0.41 -1.30 13.49
N SER A 130 -0.44 -1.25 14.82
CA SER A 130 -0.99 -2.30 15.68
C SER A 130 -2.52 -2.21 15.85
N ARG A 131 -3.20 -1.45 14.98
CA ARG A 131 -4.65 -1.23 15.01
C ARG A 131 -5.19 -1.02 13.60
N GLU A 132 -6.49 -1.25 13.41
CA GLU A 132 -7.18 -0.81 12.20
C GLU A 132 -7.12 0.72 12.10
N LEU A 133 -6.76 1.22 10.92
CA LEU A 133 -6.88 2.64 10.60
C LEU A 133 -8.32 2.96 10.17
N THR A 134 -8.83 4.08 10.66
CA THR A 134 -10.09 4.65 10.19
C THR A 134 -9.87 5.39 8.87
N SER A 135 -10.95 5.71 8.14
CA SER A 135 -10.85 6.59 6.96
C SER A 135 -10.17 7.92 7.30
N VAL A 136 -10.47 8.50 8.47
CA VAL A 136 -9.85 9.74 8.95
C VAL A 136 -8.34 9.59 9.18
N ASP A 137 -7.88 8.45 9.69
CA ASP A 137 -6.45 8.19 9.84
C ASP A 137 -5.76 8.10 8.46
N ILE A 138 -6.40 7.40 7.52
CA ILE A 138 -5.91 7.22 6.15
C ILE A 138 -5.81 8.55 5.41
N ASP A 139 -6.81 9.43 5.59
CA ASP A 139 -6.80 10.77 5.01
C ASP A 139 -5.68 11.63 5.60
N LYS A 140 -5.48 11.58 6.92
CA LYS A 140 -4.37 12.29 7.58
C LYS A 140 -3.02 11.81 7.08
N ASN A 141 -2.83 10.49 6.94
CA ASN A 141 -1.60 9.93 6.41
C ASN A 141 -1.33 10.45 4.98
N ALA A 142 -2.31 10.33 4.09
CA ALA A 142 -2.19 10.82 2.71
C ALA A 142 -1.89 12.33 2.65
N CYS A 143 -2.52 13.13 3.51
CA CYS A 143 -2.28 14.57 3.59
C CYS A 143 -0.86 14.89 4.09
N ASN A 144 -0.34 14.15 5.06
CA ASN A 144 1.02 14.35 5.58
C ASN A 144 2.07 14.03 4.51
N GLU A 145 1.90 12.95 3.74
CA GLU A 145 2.80 12.59 2.64
C GLU A 145 2.89 13.70 1.59
N LEU A 146 1.74 14.27 1.19
CA LEU A 146 1.70 15.39 0.24
C LEU A 146 2.38 16.65 0.79
N ARG A 147 2.25 16.90 2.11
CA ARG A 147 2.89 18.03 2.76
C ARG A 147 4.41 17.85 2.84
N ASP A 148 4.88 16.65 3.18
CA ASP A 148 6.30 16.36 3.31
C ASP A 148 6.98 16.44 1.93
N LEU A 149 6.31 15.99 0.86
CA LEU A 149 6.75 16.23 -0.52
C LEU A 149 6.90 17.72 -0.84
N HIS A 150 5.87 18.53 -0.54
CA HIS A 150 5.88 19.97 -0.78
C HIS A 150 7.01 20.70 -0.03
N LEU A 151 7.34 20.25 1.19
CA LEU A 151 8.45 20.82 1.97
C LEU A 151 9.81 20.44 1.40
N THR A 152 9.92 19.30 0.70
CA THR A 152 11.14 18.87 0.02
C THR A 152 11.34 19.46 -1.38
N ASP A 153 10.28 19.96 -2.02
CA ASP A 153 10.28 20.53 -3.38
C ASP A 153 10.95 21.92 -3.51
N HIS A 154 11.57 22.45 -2.44
CA HIS A 154 12.59 23.50 -2.58
C HIS A 154 13.94 22.97 -3.13
N ASP A 155 14.04 21.67 -3.37
CA ASP A 155 15.15 21.03 -4.08
C ASP A 155 14.67 20.50 -5.45
N PHE A 156 14.80 21.34 -6.49
CA PHE A 156 14.23 21.21 -7.84
C PHE A 156 14.74 20.01 -8.70
N THR A 157 15.23 18.92 -8.09
CA THR A 157 15.83 17.78 -8.80
C THR A 157 15.02 16.47 -8.72
N LYS A 158 13.91 16.42 -7.97
CA LYS A 158 13.10 15.20 -7.78
C LYS A 158 11.62 15.43 -8.08
N VAL A 159 11.29 15.66 -9.35
CA VAL A 159 9.92 15.98 -9.74
C VAL A 159 9.16 14.72 -10.17
N ALA A 160 8.09 14.39 -9.44
CA ALA A 160 6.96 13.62 -9.93
C ALA A 160 5.69 14.45 -9.72
N PHE A 161 5.29 15.21 -10.74
CA PHE A 161 4.05 16.00 -10.70
C PHE A 161 2.83 15.08 -10.56
N TYR A 162 2.10 15.22 -9.46
CA TYR A 162 0.75 14.69 -9.33
C TYR A 162 -0.27 15.72 -9.82
N SER A 163 -1.23 15.25 -10.60
CA SER A 163 -2.15 16.06 -11.40
C SER A 163 -2.92 17.13 -10.60
N LYS A 164 -3.06 18.30 -11.24
CA LYS A 164 -3.92 19.46 -10.92
C LYS A 164 -3.28 20.63 -10.16
N GLU A 165 -2.00 20.88 -10.40
CA GLU A 165 -1.32 22.10 -9.98
C GLU A 165 -1.74 23.28 -10.89
N LEU A 166 -2.63 24.16 -10.41
CA LEU A 166 -2.78 25.50 -11.00
C LEU A 166 -2.00 26.45 -10.09
N ILE A 167 -0.74 26.67 -10.42
CA ILE A 167 0.14 27.59 -9.69
C ILE A 167 -0.39 29.01 -9.89
N ARG A 168 -0.94 29.62 -8.84
CA ARG A 168 -1.25 31.05 -8.82
C ARG A 168 -0.21 31.73 -7.93
N ILE A 169 0.75 32.38 -8.56
CA ILE A 169 1.74 33.23 -7.89
C ILE A 169 1.09 34.60 -7.70
N ASP A 170 1.00 35.08 -6.45
CA ASP A 170 0.53 36.44 -6.20
C ASP A 170 1.64 37.46 -6.51
N SER A 171 1.29 38.76 -6.51
CA SER A 171 2.25 39.83 -6.83
C SER A 171 3.37 40.00 -5.80
N HIS A 172 3.38 39.21 -4.72
CA HIS A 172 4.37 39.26 -3.66
C HIS A 172 5.23 37.98 -3.59
N ASN A 173 5.05 37.05 -4.52
CA ASN A 173 5.83 35.81 -4.62
C ASN A 173 5.74 34.95 -3.35
N GLN A 174 4.61 35.02 -2.63
CA GLN A 174 4.31 34.19 -1.47
C GLN A 174 3.43 33.01 -1.93
N LEU A 175 3.81 31.78 -1.54
CA LEU A 175 2.97 30.60 -1.76
C LEU A 175 1.78 30.67 -0.80
N ASP A 176 0.58 30.84 -1.35
CA ASP A 176 -0.64 31.00 -0.57
C ASP A 176 -1.00 29.65 0.09
N HIS A 177 -0.89 29.58 1.42
CA HIS A 177 -1.04 28.42 2.31
C HIS A 177 -2.46 27.82 2.36
N VAL A 178 -3.28 27.99 1.32
CA VAL A 178 -4.75 27.84 1.40
C VAL A 178 -5.25 26.48 0.89
N TYR A 179 -4.47 25.70 0.12
CA TYR A 179 -5.02 24.51 -0.57
C TYR A 179 -4.91 23.16 0.17
N CYS A 180 -3.96 22.96 1.08
CA CYS A 180 -3.93 21.73 1.88
C CYS A 180 -5.07 21.68 2.92
N ALA A 181 -5.49 22.84 3.44
CA ALA A 181 -6.53 22.91 4.45
C ALA A 181 -7.93 22.53 3.90
N SER A 182 -8.24 22.84 2.64
CA SER A 182 -9.56 22.57 2.05
C SER A 182 -9.78 21.12 1.61
N TYR A 183 -8.70 20.35 1.38
CA TYR A 183 -8.78 18.94 0.96
C TYR A 183 -8.69 17.92 2.10
N CYS A 184 -8.26 18.35 3.30
CA CYS A 184 -8.16 17.53 4.51
C CYS A 184 -9.24 17.88 5.56
N SER A 185 -10.21 18.72 5.19
CA SER A 185 -11.35 19.11 6.02
C SER A 185 -12.68 18.69 5.39
N SER A 186 -13.00 17.39 5.47
CA SER A 186 -14.38 16.90 5.40
C SER A 186 -14.48 15.56 6.09
#